data_AF-A0A355DE26-F1
#
_entry.id   AF-A0A355DE26-F1
#
_cell.length_a   1.000
_cell.length_b   1.000
_cell.length_c   1.000
_cell.angle_alpha   90.00
_cell.angle_beta   90.00
_cell.angle_gamma   90.00
#
_symmetry.space_group_name_H-M   'P 1'
#
loop_
_entity.id
_entity.type
_entity.pdbx_description
1 polymer ?
#
loop_
_entity_poly.entity_id
_entity_poly.type
_entity_poly.pdbx_seq_one_letter_code
_entity_poly.pdbx_strand_id
1 'polypeptide(L)'
;MLVAVAILVGLLAASCSTGEPADEMQSIIVLTADAAPDTEPPKDTIPLAEDETSLLEAFRSTREAFSECLSDDGFEFLGNPGADSGTAEPVDQPGYVEAVQRCSVQSGIAEAVEEFAASRAALTPEQILENNERVLALYECLRVKGWEIEDPLPDETGALRPGALFRNPDGEINRADIRTCASEVNMGSGRR
;
A
#
# COMPACT_ATOMS: atom_id res chain seq x y z
N MET A 1 10.66 41.70 29.13
CA MET A 1 10.14 42.97 28.61
C MET A 1 9.29 42.67 27.39
N LEU A 2 7.96 42.65 27.56
CA LEU A 2 7.01 42.71 26.45
C LEU A 2 7.01 44.14 25.89
N VAL A 3 6.94 44.28 24.57
CA VAL A 3 6.26 45.44 23.96
C VAL A 3 5.37 44.92 22.84
N ALA A 4 4.08 44.92 23.13
CA ALA A 4 2.99 44.88 22.17
C ALA A 4 2.76 46.29 21.61
N VAL A 5 2.40 46.40 20.34
CA VAL A 5 1.69 47.58 19.83
C VAL A 5 0.53 47.08 18.97
N ALA A 6 -0.68 47.22 19.54
CA ALA A 6 -1.93 47.15 18.84
C ALA A 6 -2.25 48.54 18.25
N ILE A 7 -2.85 48.59 17.05
CA ILE A 7 -3.67 49.73 16.63
C ILE A 7 -5.00 49.19 16.08
N LEU A 8 -6.04 49.75 16.66
CA LEU A 8 -7.47 49.49 16.50
C LEU A 8 -8.07 50.50 15.49
N VAL A 9 -9.38 50.37 15.25
CA VAL A 9 -10.34 51.33 14.63
C VAL A 9 -10.60 51.08 13.14
N GLY A 10 -11.83 50.89 12.65
CA GLY A 10 -13.14 50.89 13.28
C GLY A 10 -14.26 50.91 12.22
N LEU A 11 -15.39 50.26 12.57
CA LEU A 11 -16.78 50.44 12.16
C LEU A 11 -17.14 51.19 10.85
N LEU A 12 -18.00 50.55 10.03
CA LEU A 12 -19.27 51.13 9.54
C LEU A 12 -20.21 50.00 9.08
N ALA A 13 -21.42 50.00 9.63
CA ALA A 13 -22.51 49.09 9.31
C ALA A 13 -23.67 49.83 8.60
N ALA A 14 -24.38 49.07 7.76
CA ALA A 14 -25.79 49.18 7.36
C ALA A 14 -26.29 50.41 6.57
N SER A 15 -26.87 50.18 5.37
CA SER A 15 -28.34 50.14 5.18
C SER A 15 -28.77 50.14 3.69
N CYS A 16 -29.98 49.62 3.48
CA CYS A 16 -30.74 49.36 2.26
C CYS A 16 -30.89 50.51 1.25
N SER A 17 -31.08 50.19 -0.04
CA SER A 17 -32.30 50.53 -0.80
C SER A 17 -32.18 50.16 -2.29
N THR A 18 -33.18 49.44 -2.78
CA THR A 18 -33.55 49.18 -4.17
C THR A 18 -33.58 50.45 -5.05
N GLY A 19 -33.18 50.30 -6.31
CA GLY A 19 -33.41 51.27 -7.38
C GLY A 19 -32.96 50.74 -8.74
N GLU A 20 -33.84 50.03 -9.45
CA GLU A 20 -33.78 49.90 -10.93
C GLU A 20 -34.29 51.22 -11.55
N PRO A 21 -33.79 51.59 -12.74
CA PRO A 21 -34.63 51.37 -13.92
C PRO A 21 -33.88 50.80 -15.14
N ALA A 22 -34.69 50.27 -16.03
CA ALA A 22 -34.38 49.44 -17.19
C ALA A 22 -33.71 50.15 -18.37
N ASP A 23 -33.24 49.28 -19.28
CA ASP A 23 -33.16 49.44 -20.74
C ASP A 23 -31.95 50.19 -21.32
N GLU A 24 -30.93 49.44 -21.74
CA GLU A 24 -30.74 49.20 -23.18
C GLU A 24 -29.70 48.11 -23.45
N MET A 25 -30.02 47.32 -24.45
CA MET A 25 -29.36 46.11 -24.90
C MET A 25 -28.11 46.42 -25.71
N GLN A 26 -26.91 46.12 -25.17
CA GLN A 26 -25.72 45.91 -26.01
C GLN A 26 -24.94 44.69 -25.52
N SER A 27 -24.94 43.70 -26.41
CA SER A 27 -24.36 42.37 -26.26
C SER A 27 -22.84 42.44 -26.16
N ILE A 28 -22.30 42.05 -25.01
CA ILE A 28 -20.89 41.65 -24.86
C ILE A 28 -20.88 40.28 -24.18
N ILE A 29 -20.53 39.27 -24.97
CA ILE A 29 -20.25 37.91 -24.51
C ILE A 29 -18.82 37.95 -23.95
N VAL A 30 -18.66 37.83 -22.63
CA VAL A 30 -17.38 37.49 -22.01
C VAL A 30 -17.52 36.12 -21.39
N LEU A 31 -16.99 35.12 -22.10
CA LEU A 31 -16.59 33.84 -21.55
C LEU A 31 -15.47 34.10 -20.53
N THR A 32 -15.65 33.65 -19.28
CA THR A 32 -14.75 32.75 -18.55
C THR A 32 -15.04 32.81 -17.04
N ALA A 33 -15.61 31.73 -16.52
CA ALA A 33 -15.33 31.26 -15.18
C ALA A 33 -15.09 29.77 -15.34
N ASP A 34 -13.93 29.46 -15.93
CA ASP A 34 -13.38 28.12 -15.92
C ASP A 34 -13.11 27.80 -14.44
N ALA A 35 -13.93 26.90 -13.89
CA ALA A 35 -13.65 26.30 -12.60
C ALA A 35 -12.29 25.64 -12.74
N ALA A 36 -11.28 26.18 -12.06
CA ALA A 36 -9.97 25.56 -12.00
C ALA A 36 -10.18 24.11 -11.54
N PRO A 37 -9.85 23.09 -12.35
CA PRO A 37 -9.70 21.77 -11.79
C PRO A 37 -8.58 21.88 -10.75
N ASP A 38 -8.86 21.45 -9.53
CA ASP A 38 -7.84 21.10 -8.56
C ASP A 38 -7.08 19.92 -9.19
N THR A 39 -6.08 20.24 -10.01
CA THR A 39 -5.16 19.27 -10.58
C THR A 39 -4.21 18.87 -9.46
N GLU A 40 -4.70 17.98 -8.59
CA GLU A 40 -3.84 17.02 -7.91
C GLU A 40 -2.89 16.48 -9.00
N PRO A 41 -1.56 16.54 -8.82
CA PRO A 41 -0.63 16.03 -9.81
C PRO A 41 -1.06 14.59 -10.12
N PRO A 42 -1.12 14.18 -11.40
CA PRO A 42 -1.47 12.81 -11.73
C PRO A 42 -0.50 11.92 -10.95
N LYS A 43 -1.04 11.12 -10.02
CA LYS A 43 -0.28 10.04 -9.40
C LYS A 43 0.29 9.26 -10.57
N ASP A 44 1.61 9.20 -10.70
CA ASP A 44 2.28 8.39 -11.70
C ASP A 44 1.89 6.94 -11.42
N THR A 45 0.74 6.55 -11.96
CA THR A 45 0.28 5.18 -11.96
C THR A 45 1.19 4.50 -12.95
N ILE A 46 2.11 3.67 -12.43
CA ILE A 46 2.78 2.67 -13.26
C ILE A 46 1.67 2.00 -14.07
N PRO A 47 1.71 2.07 -15.41
CA PRO A 47 0.72 1.40 -16.22
C PRO A 47 0.76 -0.07 -15.82
N LEU A 48 -0.34 -0.57 -15.25
CA LEU A 48 -0.47 -2.00 -15.08
C LEU A 48 -0.41 -2.56 -16.49
N ALA A 49 0.66 -3.32 -16.77
CA ALA A 49 0.80 -4.04 -18.01
C ALA A 49 -0.53 -4.75 -18.28
N GLU A 50 -1.02 -4.68 -19.52
CA GLU A 50 -2.34 -5.16 -19.95
C GLU A 50 -2.54 -6.69 -19.79
N ASP A 51 -1.67 -7.35 -19.05
CA ASP A 51 -1.62 -8.79 -18.87
C ASP A 51 -1.21 -9.14 -17.42
N GLU A 52 -1.94 -8.60 -16.43
CA GLU A 52 -1.87 -9.06 -15.03
C GLU A 52 -2.02 -10.59 -14.93
N THR A 53 -2.76 -11.18 -15.87
CA THR A 53 -2.90 -12.63 -16.01
C THR A 53 -1.56 -13.26 -16.36
N SER A 54 -0.84 -12.75 -17.37
CA SER A 54 0.46 -13.32 -17.72
C SER A 54 1.56 -13.08 -16.68
N LEU A 55 1.56 -11.95 -15.96
CA LEU A 55 2.53 -11.73 -14.87
C LEU A 55 2.26 -12.69 -13.71
N LEU A 56 1.00 -12.87 -13.33
CA LEU A 56 0.62 -13.81 -12.29
C LEU A 56 0.85 -15.27 -12.71
N GLU A 57 0.62 -15.60 -13.98
CA GLU A 57 0.96 -16.91 -14.55
C GLU A 57 2.47 -17.15 -14.61
N ALA A 58 3.25 -16.14 -15.00
CA ALA A 58 4.71 -16.20 -14.98
C ALA A 58 5.21 -16.48 -13.56
N PHE A 59 4.75 -15.73 -12.56
CA PHE A 59 5.11 -15.97 -11.16
C PHE A 59 4.73 -17.37 -10.68
N ARG A 60 3.52 -17.86 -11.04
CA ARG A 60 3.10 -19.23 -10.70
C ARG A 60 4.01 -20.28 -11.34
N SER A 61 4.35 -20.10 -12.61
CA SER A 61 5.24 -20.99 -13.37
C SER A 61 6.64 -21.04 -12.76
N THR A 62 7.22 -19.87 -12.45
CA THR A 62 8.52 -19.75 -11.76
C THR A 62 8.49 -20.46 -10.40
N ARG A 63 7.41 -20.32 -9.62
CA ARG A 63 7.24 -21.02 -8.34
C ARG A 63 7.11 -22.53 -8.50
N GLU A 64 6.42 -22.99 -9.53
CA GLU A 64 6.29 -24.42 -9.84
C GLU A 64 7.64 -25.03 -10.23
N ALA A 65 8.40 -24.36 -11.11
CA ALA A 65 9.74 -24.77 -11.49
C ALA A 65 10.70 -24.82 -10.28
N PHE A 66 10.59 -23.87 -9.36
CA PHE A 66 11.35 -23.89 -8.10
C PHE A 66 11.01 -25.10 -7.24
N SER A 67 9.72 -25.36 -7.06
CA SER A 67 9.22 -26.48 -6.26
C SER A 67 9.61 -27.84 -6.86
N GLU A 68 9.55 -27.97 -8.18
CA GLU A 68 9.96 -29.18 -8.90
C GLU A 68 11.47 -29.43 -8.73
N CYS A 69 12.30 -28.41 -8.92
CA CYS A 69 13.75 -28.51 -8.72
C CYS A 69 14.14 -28.94 -7.31
N LEU A 70 13.45 -28.43 -6.27
CA LEU A 70 13.69 -28.87 -4.89
C LEU A 70 13.24 -30.31 -4.65
N SER A 71 12.09 -30.68 -5.23
CA SER A 71 11.53 -32.02 -5.08
C SER A 71 12.42 -33.09 -5.73
N ASP A 72 13.06 -32.77 -6.84
CA ASP A 72 14.05 -33.64 -7.51
C ASP A 72 15.25 -33.95 -6.61
N ASP A 73 15.64 -33.02 -5.73
CA ASP A 73 16.68 -33.19 -4.72
C ASP A 73 16.16 -33.79 -3.40
N GLY A 74 14.85 -34.09 -3.32
CA GLY A 74 14.20 -34.65 -2.13
C GLY A 74 13.89 -33.63 -1.03
N PHE A 75 13.84 -32.33 -1.37
CA PHE A 75 13.51 -31.26 -0.44
C PHE A 75 12.14 -30.64 -0.73
N GLU A 76 11.47 -30.20 0.32
CA GLU A 76 10.31 -29.29 0.26
C GLU A 76 10.78 -27.91 0.71
N PHE A 77 10.21 -26.82 0.19
CA PHE A 77 10.58 -25.49 0.64
C PHE A 77 10.05 -25.22 2.05
N LEU A 78 10.95 -25.12 3.02
CA LEU A 78 10.67 -24.89 4.44
C LEU A 78 10.79 -23.41 4.84
N GLY A 79 11.24 -22.54 3.93
CA GLY A 79 11.52 -21.13 4.19
C GLY A 79 12.92 -20.73 3.73
N ASN A 80 13.22 -19.43 3.80
CA ASN A 80 14.53 -18.93 3.42
C ASN A 80 15.59 -19.32 4.47
N PRO A 81 16.77 -19.83 4.06
CA PRO A 81 17.88 -20.07 4.98
C PRO A 81 18.26 -18.82 5.78
N GLY A 82 18.64 -18.99 7.05
CA GLY A 82 19.07 -17.87 7.90
C GLY A 82 17.98 -16.87 8.29
N ALA A 83 16.70 -17.20 8.08
CA ALA A 83 15.58 -16.45 8.65
C ALA A 83 15.47 -16.76 10.16
N ASP A 84 16.16 -15.97 10.99
CA ASP A 84 16.03 -15.89 12.46
C ASP A 84 16.09 -17.22 13.25
N SER A 85 16.86 -18.21 12.77
CA SER A 85 16.98 -19.50 13.43
C SER A 85 18.45 -19.89 13.67
N GLY A 86 18.70 -20.59 14.79
CA GLY A 86 20.01 -21.17 15.06
C GLY A 86 20.28 -22.34 14.11
N THR A 87 21.56 -22.63 13.87
CA THR A 87 22.09 -23.60 12.87
C THR A 87 21.61 -25.05 12.98
N ALA A 88 20.67 -25.36 13.87
CA ALA A 88 20.07 -26.68 14.05
C ALA A 88 18.72 -26.82 13.32
N GLU A 89 18.15 -25.73 12.80
CA GLU A 89 16.88 -25.81 12.08
C GLU A 89 17.04 -26.49 10.70
N PRO A 90 16.00 -27.20 10.21
CA PRO A 90 16.02 -27.82 8.89
C PRO A 90 16.36 -26.86 7.75
N VAL A 91 16.01 -25.57 7.87
CA VAL A 91 16.29 -24.51 6.89
C VAL A 91 17.77 -24.12 6.81
N ASP A 92 18.58 -24.51 7.79
CA ASP A 92 20.02 -24.19 7.84
C ASP A 92 20.90 -25.42 7.53
N GLN A 93 20.30 -26.57 7.20
CA GLN A 93 21.06 -27.75 6.82
C GLN A 93 21.78 -27.51 5.48
N PRO A 94 23.06 -27.89 5.35
CA PRO A 94 23.88 -27.52 4.19
C PRO A 94 23.30 -28.01 2.86
N GLY A 95 22.73 -29.22 2.82
CA GLY A 95 22.08 -29.75 1.63
C GLY A 95 20.82 -28.97 1.23
N TYR A 96 20.04 -28.49 2.22
CA TYR A 96 18.86 -27.66 1.97
C TYR A 96 19.26 -26.28 1.45
N VAL A 97 20.26 -25.64 2.07
CA VAL A 97 20.75 -24.32 1.66
C VAL A 97 21.28 -24.35 0.22
N GLU A 98 22.07 -25.38 -0.12
CA GLU A 98 22.60 -25.55 -1.48
C GLU A 98 21.47 -25.76 -2.50
N ALA A 99 20.51 -26.64 -2.20
CA ALA A 99 19.36 -26.90 -3.07
C ALA A 99 18.51 -25.63 -3.27
N VAL A 100 18.21 -24.89 -2.21
CA VAL A 100 17.44 -23.64 -2.28
C VAL A 100 18.18 -22.61 -3.14
N GLN A 101 19.47 -22.38 -2.92
CA GLN A 101 20.23 -21.40 -3.71
C GLN A 101 20.26 -21.77 -5.20
N ARG A 102 20.56 -23.04 -5.50
CA ARG A 102 20.62 -23.54 -6.88
C ARG A 102 19.26 -23.46 -7.57
N CYS A 103 18.21 -23.97 -6.94
CA CYS A 103 16.87 -23.96 -7.51
C CYS A 103 16.30 -22.55 -7.64
N SER A 104 16.69 -21.63 -6.76
CA SER A 104 16.25 -20.23 -6.84
C SER A 104 16.74 -19.54 -8.11
N VAL A 105 17.99 -19.82 -8.50
CA VAL A 105 18.58 -19.31 -9.74
C VAL A 105 18.00 -20.02 -10.96
N GLN A 106 17.88 -21.35 -10.94
CA GLN A 106 17.41 -22.12 -12.09
C GLN A 106 15.95 -21.85 -12.46
N SER A 107 15.10 -21.62 -11.46
CA SER A 107 13.68 -21.31 -11.67
C SER A 107 13.42 -19.86 -12.05
N GLY A 108 14.39 -18.96 -11.85
CA GLY A 108 14.22 -17.51 -11.98
C GLY A 108 13.47 -16.86 -10.81
N ILE A 109 13.15 -17.60 -9.74
CA ILE A 109 12.40 -17.03 -8.60
C ILE A 109 13.22 -16.02 -7.81
N ALA A 110 14.54 -16.15 -7.80
CA ALA A 110 15.43 -15.15 -7.18
C ALA A 110 15.24 -13.77 -7.84
N GLU A 111 15.28 -13.72 -9.18
CA GLU A 111 15.10 -12.48 -9.95
C GLU A 111 13.69 -11.90 -9.76
N ALA A 112 12.65 -12.74 -9.81
CA ALA A 112 11.27 -12.29 -9.58
C ALA A 112 11.07 -11.72 -8.16
N VAL A 113 11.69 -12.32 -7.15
CA VAL A 113 11.65 -11.83 -5.77
C VAL A 113 12.44 -10.52 -5.64
N GLU A 114 13.61 -10.41 -6.27
CA GLU A 114 14.43 -9.20 -6.28
C GLU A 114 13.73 -8.04 -6.98
N GLU A 115 13.10 -8.26 -8.14
CA GLU A 115 12.33 -7.24 -8.86
C GLU A 115 11.14 -6.76 -8.02
N PHE A 116 10.42 -7.70 -7.39
CA PHE A 116 9.34 -7.36 -6.47
C PHE A 116 9.86 -6.57 -5.27
N ALA A 117 10.98 -6.97 -4.67
CA ALA A 117 11.60 -6.25 -3.56
C ALA A 117 12.07 -4.85 -3.98
N ALA A 118 12.67 -4.70 -5.16
CA ALA A 118 13.11 -3.42 -5.71
C ALA A 118 11.94 -2.49 -5.98
N SER A 119 10.81 -3.00 -6.49
CA SER A 119 9.58 -2.22 -6.69
C SER A 119 9.03 -1.66 -5.36
N ARG A 120 9.22 -2.39 -4.26
CA ARG A 120 8.79 -1.98 -2.90
C ARG A 120 9.83 -1.06 -2.24
N ALA A 121 11.12 -1.29 -2.47
CA ALA A 121 12.19 -0.41 -2.01
C ALA A 121 12.20 0.94 -2.74
N ALA A 122 11.60 1.01 -3.92
CA ALA A 122 11.43 2.24 -4.68
C ALA A 122 10.25 3.12 -4.20
N LEU A 123 9.52 2.73 -3.16
CA LEU A 123 8.43 3.56 -2.63
C LEU A 123 8.98 4.88 -2.09
N THR A 124 8.37 5.99 -2.50
CA THR A 124 8.69 7.30 -1.93
C THR A 124 8.18 7.39 -0.48
N PRO A 125 8.74 8.31 0.34
CA PRO A 125 8.23 8.53 1.70
C PRO A 125 6.71 8.80 1.73
N GLU A 126 6.18 9.54 0.76
CA GLU A 126 4.74 9.79 0.64
C GLU A 126 3.95 8.51 0.38
N GLN A 127 4.45 7.64 -0.51
CA GLN A 127 3.82 6.36 -0.81
C GLN A 127 3.86 5.39 0.39
N ILE A 128 4.94 5.43 1.18
CA ILE A 128 5.03 4.66 2.43
C ILE A 128 3.96 5.14 3.42
N LEU A 129 3.78 6.45 3.59
CA LEU A 129 2.74 7.01 4.46
C LEU A 129 1.33 6.58 4.00
N GLU A 130 1.02 6.73 2.71
CA GLU A 130 -0.28 6.31 2.16
C GLU A 130 -0.51 4.79 2.31
N ASN A 131 0.53 3.98 2.12
CA ASN A 131 0.46 2.55 2.37
C ASN A 131 0.23 2.23 3.85
N ASN A 132 0.92 2.93 4.75
CA ASN A 132 0.79 2.74 6.19
C ASN A 132 -0.63 3.09 6.68
N GLU A 133 -1.24 4.15 6.16
CA GLU A 133 -2.65 4.50 6.44
C GLU A 133 -3.60 3.36 6.07
N ARG A 134 -3.41 2.77 4.88
CA ARG A 134 -4.20 1.61 4.45
C ARG A 134 -3.98 0.41 5.39
N VAL A 135 -2.73 0.14 5.78
CA VAL A 135 -2.37 -0.94 6.74
C VAL A 135 -3.10 -0.75 8.07
N LEU A 136 -3.07 0.45 8.62
CA LEU A 136 -3.75 0.75 9.89
C LEU A 136 -5.27 0.59 9.78
N ALA A 137 -5.86 1.02 8.66
CA ALA A 137 -7.30 0.84 8.42
C ALA A 137 -7.71 -0.64 8.33
N LEU A 138 -6.88 -1.50 7.71
CA LEU A 138 -7.10 -2.95 7.70
C LEU A 138 -7.10 -3.51 9.13
N TYR A 139 -6.11 -3.10 9.95
CA TYR A 139 -5.97 -3.59 11.33
C TYR A 139 -7.16 -3.16 12.18
N GLU A 140 -7.63 -1.92 12.02
CA GLU A 140 -8.83 -1.42 12.70
C GLU A 140 -10.07 -2.24 12.34
N CYS A 141 -10.29 -2.50 11.04
CA CYS A 141 -11.42 -3.33 10.59
C CYS A 141 -11.37 -4.75 11.19
N LEU A 142 -10.20 -5.38 11.22
CA LEU A 142 -10.05 -6.72 11.80
C LEU A 142 -10.30 -6.72 13.31
N ARG A 143 -9.84 -5.70 14.04
CA ARG A 143 -10.10 -5.55 15.48
C ARG A 143 -11.58 -5.37 15.78
N VAL A 144 -12.32 -4.60 14.97
CA VAL A 144 -13.78 -4.48 15.07
C VAL A 144 -14.48 -5.84 14.90
N LYS A 145 -13.90 -6.73 14.09
CA LYS A 145 -14.37 -8.12 13.91
C LYS A 145 -13.90 -9.07 15.01
N GLY A 146 -13.24 -8.55 16.05
CA GLY A 146 -12.82 -9.32 17.23
C GLY A 146 -11.45 -10.00 17.10
N TRP A 147 -10.64 -9.65 16.09
CA TRP A 147 -9.30 -10.20 15.97
C TRP A 147 -8.37 -9.64 17.05
N GLU A 148 -7.53 -10.51 17.61
CA GLU A 148 -6.44 -10.15 18.50
C GLU A 148 -5.19 -9.87 17.66
N ILE A 149 -4.93 -8.59 17.41
CA ILE A 149 -3.84 -8.13 16.54
C ILE A 149 -3.03 -7.04 17.25
N GLU A 150 -1.73 -7.28 17.42
CA GLU A 150 -0.78 -6.29 17.92
C GLU A 150 -0.60 -5.13 16.92
N ASP A 151 -0.22 -3.96 17.42
CA ASP A 151 0.08 -2.83 16.54
C ASP A 151 1.28 -3.14 15.63
N PRO A 152 1.20 -2.81 14.34
CA PRO A 152 2.31 -3.02 13.42
C PRO A 152 3.46 -2.06 13.76
N LEU A 153 4.69 -2.51 13.54
CA LEU A 153 5.89 -1.74 13.83
C LEU A 153 6.56 -1.29 12.53
N PRO A 154 7.09 -0.06 12.46
CA PRO A 154 7.83 0.40 11.29
C PRO A 154 9.17 -0.33 11.16
N ASP A 155 9.55 -0.67 9.93
CA ASP A 155 10.90 -1.11 9.59
C ASP A 155 11.86 0.07 9.37
N GLU A 156 13.09 -0.22 8.92
CA GLU A 156 14.14 0.76 8.65
C GLU A 156 13.76 1.82 7.60
N THR A 157 12.78 1.52 6.73
CA THR A 157 12.25 2.46 5.73
C THR A 157 11.03 3.25 6.24
N GLY A 158 10.51 2.89 7.42
CA GLY A 158 9.28 3.44 7.98
C GLY A 158 8.01 2.73 7.52
N ALA A 159 8.12 1.66 6.73
CA ALA A 159 6.99 0.85 6.30
C ALA A 159 6.52 -0.08 7.44
N LEU A 160 5.21 -0.19 7.64
CA LEU A 160 4.63 -1.00 8.70
C LEU A 160 4.76 -2.52 8.43
N ARG A 161 5.29 -3.25 9.40
CA ARG A 161 5.39 -4.71 9.44
C ARG A 161 4.39 -5.30 10.44
N PRO A 162 3.80 -6.49 10.18
CA PRO A 162 2.95 -7.14 11.15
C PRO A 162 3.65 -7.40 12.49
N GLY A 163 2.91 -7.21 13.59
CA GLY A 163 3.35 -7.59 14.93
C GLY A 163 3.36 -9.12 15.14
N ALA A 164 3.76 -9.57 16.33
CA ALA A 164 3.91 -10.99 16.62
C ALA A 164 2.56 -11.70 16.82
N LEU A 165 1.53 -10.95 17.25
CA LEU A 165 0.17 -11.46 17.45
C LEU A 165 -0.74 -11.08 16.28
N PHE A 166 -1.29 -12.10 15.62
CA PHE A 166 -2.27 -11.96 14.56
C PHE A 166 -3.22 -13.17 14.55
N ARG A 167 -4.32 -13.08 15.31
CA ARG A 167 -5.23 -14.22 15.55
C ARG A 167 -6.69 -13.80 15.39
N ASN A 168 -7.49 -14.64 14.72
CA ASN A 168 -8.94 -14.42 14.62
C ASN A 168 -9.67 -14.87 15.92
N PRO A 169 -10.97 -14.55 16.07
CA PRO A 169 -11.77 -14.97 17.23
C PRO A 169 -11.84 -16.49 17.47
N ASP A 170 -11.75 -17.28 16.39
CA ASP A 170 -11.83 -18.75 16.44
C ASP A 170 -10.48 -19.42 16.77
N GLY A 171 -9.39 -18.64 16.89
CA GLY A 171 -8.04 -19.14 17.11
C GLY A 171 -7.31 -19.65 15.86
N GLU A 172 -7.90 -19.50 14.67
CA GLU A 172 -7.33 -19.88 13.36
C GLU A 172 -7.11 -18.64 12.47
N ILE A 173 -6.54 -18.79 11.27
CA ILE A 173 -6.51 -17.69 10.29
C ILE A 173 -7.68 -17.88 9.31
N ASN A 174 -8.83 -17.29 9.61
CA ASN A 174 -9.94 -17.24 8.66
C ASN A 174 -9.71 -16.13 7.62
N ARG A 175 -9.45 -16.51 6.36
CA ARG A 175 -9.19 -15.56 5.26
C ARG A 175 -10.43 -14.77 4.80
N ALA A 176 -11.63 -15.03 5.33
CA ALA A 176 -12.84 -14.30 4.92
C ALA A 176 -12.79 -12.84 5.41
N ASP A 177 -12.56 -12.62 6.70
CA ASP A 177 -12.50 -11.28 7.29
C ASP A 177 -11.39 -10.43 6.68
N ILE A 178 -10.22 -11.03 6.46
CA ILE A 178 -9.08 -10.36 5.81
C ILE A 178 -9.49 -9.84 4.44
N ARG A 179 -10.17 -10.65 3.61
CA ARG A 179 -10.61 -10.22 2.27
C ARG A 179 -11.67 -9.13 2.34
N THR A 180 -12.62 -9.25 3.27
CA THR A 180 -13.65 -8.22 3.47
C THR A 180 -13.02 -6.90 3.86
N CYS A 181 -12.20 -6.87 4.91
CA CYS A 181 -11.53 -5.65 5.35
C CYS A 181 -10.59 -5.08 4.28
N ALA A 182 -9.81 -5.94 3.60
CA ALA A 182 -8.94 -5.49 2.51
C ALA A 182 -9.72 -4.85 1.36
N SER A 183 -10.93 -5.33 1.05
CA SER A 183 -11.79 -4.70 0.03
C SER A 183 -12.36 -3.36 0.49
N GLU A 184 -12.69 -3.20 1.78
CA GLU A 184 -13.20 -1.96 2.35
C GLU A 184 -12.14 -0.84 2.34
N VAL A 185 -10.87 -1.19 2.55
CA VAL A 185 -9.74 -0.24 2.55
C VAL A 185 -9.02 -0.16 1.20
N ASN A 186 -9.60 -0.73 0.15
CA ASN A 186 -9.05 -0.75 -1.21
C ASN A 186 -7.62 -1.33 -1.30
N MET A 187 -7.28 -2.30 -0.44
CA MET A 187 -5.98 -2.99 -0.40
C MET A 187 -5.83 -4.09 -1.46
N GLY A 188 -6.95 -4.56 -2.01
CA GLY A 188 -6.98 -5.61 -3.03
C GLY A 188 -7.75 -5.22 -4.30
N SER A 189 -8.23 -3.99 -4.39
CA SER A 189 -8.92 -3.46 -5.56
C SER A 189 -8.11 -2.33 -6.14
N GLY A 190 -7.48 -2.60 -7.28
CA GLY A 190 -7.45 -1.54 -8.27
C GLY A 190 -8.89 -1.06 -8.52
N ARG A 191 -9.09 0.26 -8.43
CA ARG A 191 -10.29 1.03 -8.84
C ARG A 191 -11.43 1.16 -7.81
N ARG A 192 -11.81 2.41 -7.56
CA ARG A 192 -12.84 3.07 -8.38
C ARG A 192 -12.38 4.44 -8.84
#